data_AF-A0A660PCG9-F1
#
_entry.id   AF-A0A660PCG9-F1
#
_cell.length_a   1.000
_cell.length_b   1.000
_cell.length_c   1.000
_cell.angle_alpha   90.00
_cell.angle_beta   90.00
_cell.angle_gamma   90.00
#
_symmetry.space_group_name_H-M   'P 1'
#
loop_
_entity.id
_entity.type
_entity.pdbx_description
1 polymer ?
#
loop_
_entity_poly.entity_id
_entity_poly.type
_entity_poly.pdbx_seq_one_letter_code
_entity_poly.pdbx_strand_id
1 'polypeptide(L)'
;MSYTNAELVRKYISLGNHPGGLQKDYPVTFSGLEEVNLPGHSIIEDTVIVKAIGGGEPTFEEITLGDSAVSLAHEQLVPNSVAVASDSSLGKIYSENADFSIDYTNGKITRIDGGEIAGGSKTALWYHYYTKYNENTDFMVD
;
A
#
# COMPACT_ATOMS: atom_id res chain seq x y z
N MET A 1 2.80 -14.02 -39.62
CA MET A 1 3.00 -12.58 -39.41
C MET A 1 2.24 -12.15 -38.18
N SER A 2 2.96 -11.81 -37.11
CA SER A 2 2.51 -10.92 -36.04
C SER A 2 3.78 -10.36 -35.42
N TYR A 3 4.12 -9.12 -35.77
CA TYR A 3 5.38 -8.47 -35.39
C TYR A 3 5.24 -7.83 -34.01
N THR A 4 5.19 -8.65 -32.96
CA THR A 4 5.38 -8.19 -31.58
C THR A 4 6.60 -8.91 -31.02
N ASN A 5 7.73 -8.22 -30.98
CA ASN A 5 8.98 -8.71 -30.40
C ASN A 5 9.09 -8.20 -28.96
N ALA A 6 9.64 -9.00 -28.04
CA ALA A 6 9.89 -8.60 -26.64
C ALA A 6 10.71 -7.29 -26.53
N GLU A 7 11.55 -6.98 -27.52
CA GLU A 7 12.25 -5.69 -27.59
C GLU A 7 11.32 -4.49 -27.84
N LEU A 8 10.26 -4.66 -28.63
CA LEU A 8 9.24 -3.64 -28.87
C LEU A 8 8.47 -3.35 -27.58
N VAL A 9 8.14 -4.40 -26.82
CA VAL A 9 7.44 -4.28 -25.51
C VAL A 9 8.32 -3.57 -24.48
N ARG A 10 9.63 -3.89 -24.41
CA ARG A 10 10.57 -3.19 -23.52
C ARG A 10 10.69 -1.69 -23.81
N LYS A 11 10.50 -1.26 -25.06
CA LYS A 11 10.49 0.17 -25.42
C LYS A 11 9.28 0.91 -24.82
N TYR A 12 8.14 0.23 -24.69
CA TYR A 12 6.93 0.78 -24.05
C TYR A 12 6.93 0.62 -22.52
N ILE A 13 7.64 -0.39 -21.99
CA ILE A 13 7.91 -0.54 -20.55
C ILE A 13 9.21 0.22 -20.23
N SER A 14 9.17 1.53 -20.38
CA SER A 14 10.20 2.38 -19.79
C SER A 14 9.98 2.40 -18.28
N LEU A 15 10.81 1.69 -17.52
CA LEU A 15 11.11 1.94 -16.10
C LEU A 15 11.91 3.27 -15.92
N GLY A 16 11.72 4.21 -16.85
CA GLY A 16 12.24 5.56 -16.73
C GLY A 16 11.33 6.32 -15.78
N ASN A 17 11.94 6.99 -14.79
CA ASN A 17 11.32 8.01 -13.96
C ASN A 17 10.17 8.68 -14.69
N HIS A 18 8.94 8.44 -14.23
CA HIS A 18 7.77 9.14 -14.72
C HIS A 18 7.96 10.64 -14.40
N PRO A 19 8.24 11.51 -15.39
CA PRO A 19 8.27 12.94 -15.16
C PRO A 19 6.83 13.40 -15.36
N GLY A 20 5.98 13.28 -14.33
CA GLY A 20 4.56 13.59 -14.50
C GLY A 20 3.61 13.22 -13.38
N GLY A 21 4.11 12.81 -12.21
CA GLY A 21 3.31 12.79 -10.99
C GLY A 21 4.02 13.65 -9.98
N LEU A 22 3.33 14.60 -9.36
CA LEU A 22 3.76 15.18 -8.08
C LEU A 22 4.26 14.00 -7.23
N GLN A 23 5.54 13.99 -6.86
CA GLN A 23 6.04 13.00 -5.92
C GLN A 23 5.35 13.33 -4.58
N LYS A 24 4.24 12.63 -4.29
CA LYS A 24 3.34 12.95 -3.16
C LYS A 24 3.88 12.48 -1.82
N ASP A 25 4.79 11.51 -1.83
CA ASP A 25 5.34 10.90 -0.63
C ASP A 25 6.87 11.12 -0.61
N TYR A 26 7.37 11.77 0.44
CA TYR A 26 8.80 11.93 0.71
C TYR A 26 9.17 11.17 1.98
N PRO A 27 10.09 10.19 1.90
CA PRO A 27 10.56 9.52 3.10
C PRO A 27 11.42 10.49 3.92
N VAL A 28 10.99 10.71 5.16
CA VAL A 28 11.71 11.55 6.13
C VAL A 28 12.00 10.70 7.35
N THR A 29 13.22 10.81 7.88
CA THR A 29 13.58 10.23 9.17
C THR A 29 13.72 11.36 10.17
N PHE A 30 12.83 11.40 11.16
CA PHE A 30 12.94 12.35 12.26
C PHE A 30 13.78 11.73 13.38
N SER A 31 14.91 12.34 13.71
CA SER A 31 15.78 11.98 14.84
C SER A 31 15.37 12.68 16.15
N GLY A 32 14.36 13.55 16.12
CA GLY A 32 13.94 14.37 17.27
C GLY A 32 13.10 15.57 16.84
N LEU A 33 13.40 16.75 17.39
CA LEU A 33 12.73 18.02 17.09
C LEU A 33 13.34 18.75 15.87
N GLU A 34 13.93 18.01 14.94
CA GLU A 34 14.61 18.59 13.79
C GLU A 34 13.61 18.97 12.69
N GLU A 35 13.81 20.15 12.11
CA GLU A 35 13.09 20.60 10.93
C GLU A 35 13.63 19.90 9.69
N VAL A 36 12.73 19.45 8.82
CA VAL A 36 13.11 18.81 7.56
C VAL A 36 12.55 19.60 6.39
N ASN A 37 13.44 20.05 5.52
CA ASN A 37 13.08 20.72 4.27
C ASN A 37 12.64 19.69 3.23
N LEU A 38 11.37 19.74 2.84
CA LEU A 38 10.86 18.93 1.73
C LEU A 38 11.37 19.50 0.39
N PRO A 39 11.89 18.66 -0.52
CA PRO A 39 12.43 19.14 -1.78
C PRO A 39 11.29 19.55 -2.73
N GLY A 40 11.32 20.81 -3.16
CA GLY A 40 10.54 21.30 -4.30
C GLY A 40 9.16 21.89 -3.93
N HIS A 41 9.15 23.23 -3.90
CA HIS A 41 7.99 24.12 -4.03
C HIS A 41 7.19 24.42 -2.75
N SER A 42 6.51 25.57 -2.81
CA SER A 42 5.52 26.00 -1.83
C SER A 42 4.50 24.91 -1.63
N ILE A 43 4.43 24.43 -0.39
CA ILE A 43 3.38 23.52 0.02
C ILE A 43 2.11 24.34 0.20
N ILE A 44 0.98 23.81 -0.24
CA ILE A 44 -0.30 24.46 0.02
C ILE A 44 -0.65 24.12 1.47
N GLU A 45 -0.99 25.13 2.26
CA GLU A 45 -1.48 24.97 3.64
C GLU A 45 -2.61 23.91 3.68
N ASP A 46 -2.65 23.10 4.73
CA ASP A 46 -3.59 21.97 4.91
C ASP A 46 -3.48 20.80 3.88
N THR A 47 -2.44 20.75 3.04
CA THR A 47 -2.24 19.63 2.10
C THR A 47 -1.19 18.61 2.53
N VAL A 48 -0.51 18.86 3.66
CA VAL A 48 0.53 17.98 4.19
C VAL A 48 -0.12 16.85 5.00
N ILE A 49 0.22 15.62 4.63
CA ILE A 49 -0.15 14.44 5.42
C ILE A 49 1.16 13.80 5.88
N VAL A 50 1.44 13.90 7.19
CA VAL A 50 2.55 13.16 7.81
C VAL A 50 2.04 11.81 8.27
N LYS A 51 2.71 10.75 7.83
CA LYS A 51 2.35 9.37 8.13
C LYS A 51 3.62 8.58 8.49
N ALA A 52 3.59 7.79 9.56
CA ALA A 52 4.68 6.87 9.90
C ALA A 52 4.17 5.44 10.02
N ILE A 53 5.05 4.48 9.77
CA ILE A 53 4.72 3.06 9.92
C ILE A 53 4.47 2.79 11.40
N GLY A 54 3.25 2.35 11.72
CA GLY A 54 2.85 2.03 13.09
C GLY A 54 3.53 0.75 13.56
N GLY A 55 4.61 0.89 14.32
CA GLY A 55 5.34 -0.22 14.94
C GLY A 55 6.07 -1.14 13.93
N GLY A 56 7.07 -1.87 14.43
CA GLY A 56 7.84 -2.83 13.63
C GLY A 56 7.15 -4.18 13.44
N GLU A 57 6.03 -4.43 14.12
CA GLU A 57 5.32 -5.71 14.07
C GLU A 57 4.13 -5.65 13.10
N PRO A 58 3.92 -6.68 12.26
CA PRO A 58 2.78 -6.73 11.37
C PRO A 58 1.48 -6.98 12.15
N THR A 59 0.43 -6.29 11.74
CA THR A 59 -0.93 -6.52 12.26
C THR A 59 -1.50 -7.77 11.66
N PHE A 60 -2.04 -8.66 12.49
CA PHE A 60 -2.75 -9.87 12.06
C PHE A 60 -4.26 -9.64 12.07
N GLU A 61 -4.93 -10.04 10.99
CA GLU A 61 -6.38 -9.97 10.85
C GLU A 61 -6.91 -11.21 10.10
N GLU A 62 -7.96 -11.84 10.61
CA GLU A 62 -8.64 -12.94 9.91
C GLU A 62 -9.89 -12.40 9.21
N ILE A 63 -9.92 -12.53 7.89
CA ILE A 63 -10.99 -12.00 7.04
C ILE A 63 -11.64 -13.11 6.24
N THR A 64 -12.92 -12.94 5.89
CA THR A 64 -13.63 -13.85 4.98
C THR A 64 -13.79 -13.18 3.62
N LEU A 65 -13.10 -13.68 2.60
CA LEU A 65 -13.11 -13.11 1.25
C LEU A 65 -14.25 -13.71 0.41
N GLY A 66 -15.33 -12.94 0.29
CA GLY A 66 -16.46 -13.24 -0.59
C GLY A 66 -16.29 -12.64 -1.99
N ASP A 67 -17.41 -12.32 -2.65
CA ASP A 67 -17.43 -11.67 -3.97
C ASP A 67 -17.34 -10.13 -3.86
N SER A 68 -17.50 -9.59 -2.65
CA SER A 68 -17.43 -8.17 -2.36
C SER A 68 -16.11 -7.81 -1.69
N ALA A 69 -15.67 -6.56 -1.89
CA ALA A 69 -14.55 -5.99 -1.16
C ALA A 69 -14.82 -5.97 0.35
N VAL A 70 -13.80 -6.34 1.13
CA VAL A 70 -13.82 -6.35 2.59
C VAL A 70 -12.94 -5.20 3.08
N SER A 71 -13.46 -4.40 4.02
CA SER A 71 -12.66 -3.39 4.71
C SER A 71 -11.86 -4.02 5.84
N LEU A 72 -10.59 -3.66 5.95
CA LEU A 72 -9.71 -4.05 7.05
C LEU A 72 -9.93 -3.16 8.28
N ALA A 73 -9.35 -3.57 9.41
CA ALA A 73 -9.38 -2.78 10.63
C ALA A 73 -8.69 -1.40 10.50
N HIS A 74 -7.71 -1.27 9.60
CA HIS A 74 -6.95 -0.05 9.39
C HIS A 74 -7.02 0.44 7.93
N GLU A 75 -7.16 1.74 7.78
CA GLU A 75 -6.96 2.46 6.51
C GLU A 75 -5.48 2.85 6.34
N GLN A 76 -5.06 3.28 5.15
CA GLN A 76 -3.65 3.64 4.84
C GLN A 76 -2.63 2.53 5.15
N LEU A 77 -2.72 1.45 4.40
CA LEU A 77 -1.77 0.36 4.48
C LEU A 77 -0.43 0.75 3.84
N VAL A 78 0.67 0.19 4.34
CA VAL A 78 1.99 0.36 3.73
C VAL A 78 2.04 -0.46 2.44
N PRO A 79 2.33 0.15 1.27
CA PRO A 79 2.46 -0.57 0.00
C PRO A 79 3.46 -1.72 0.09
N ASN A 80 3.13 -2.86 -0.52
CA ASN A 80 3.94 -4.09 -0.51
C ASN A 80 4.21 -4.70 0.88
N SER A 81 3.47 -4.29 1.91
CA SER A 81 3.62 -4.85 3.27
C SER A 81 2.59 -5.92 3.61
N VAL A 82 1.68 -6.22 2.69
CA VAL A 82 0.53 -7.08 2.93
C VAL A 82 0.85 -8.51 2.49
N ALA A 83 0.63 -9.46 3.38
CA ALA A 83 0.71 -10.88 3.11
C ALA A 83 -0.64 -11.54 3.42
N VAL A 84 -1.13 -12.35 2.48
CA VAL A 84 -2.40 -13.07 2.61
C VAL A 84 -2.10 -14.56 2.55
N ALA A 85 -2.60 -15.33 3.50
CA ALA A 85 -2.48 -16.76 3.52
C ALA A 85 -3.79 -17.49 3.79
N SER A 86 -3.82 -18.78 3.49
CA SER A 86 -4.96 -19.66 3.73
C SER A 86 -5.33 -19.79 5.21
N ASP A 87 -4.34 -19.70 6.11
CA ASP A 87 -4.52 -19.84 7.55
C ASP A 87 -3.43 -19.09 8.31
N SER A 88 -3.58 -19.02 9.63
CA SER A 88 -2.59 -18.41 10.54
C SER A 88 -1.24 -19.15 10.57
N SER A 89 -1.15 -20.33 9.95
CA SER A 89 0.06 -21.14 9.86
C SER A 89 0.84 -20.92 8.56
N LEU A 90 0.44 -19.94 7.74
CA LEU A 90 1.04 -19.63 6.44
C LEU A 90 1.03 -20.83 5.47
N GLY A 91 -0.01 -21.69 5.54
CA GLY A 91 -0.07 -22.92 4.75
C GLY A 91 0.06 -22.68 3.25
N LYS A 92 -0.64 -21.68 2.72
CA LYS A 92 -0.53 -21.22 1.33
C LYS A 92 -0.56 -19.70 1.30
N ILE A 93 0.47 -19.08 0.73
CA ILE A 93 0.55 -17.63 0.54
C ILE A 93 -0.03 -17.28 -0.84
N TYR A 94 -0.97 -16.34 -0.86
CA TYR A 94 -1.60 -15.83 -2.07
C TYR A 94 -0.83 -14.63 -2.62
N SER A 95 -0.93 -14.42 -3.92
CA SER A 95 -0.22 -13.34 -4.62
C SER A 95 -1.14 -12.17 -4.95
N GLU A 96 -0.67 -10.96 -4.64
CA GLU A 96 -1.36 -9.73 -5.02
C GLU A 96 -1.41 -9.59 -6.56
N ASN A 97 -2.54 -9.10 -7.07
CA ASN A 97 -2.88 -8.98 -8.50
C ASN A 97 -3.05 -10.31 -9.25
N ALA A 98 -2.96 -11.45 -8.55
CA ALA A 98 -3.31 -12.77 -9.10
C ALA A 98 -4.50 -13.38 -8.35
N ASP A 99 -4.45 -13.41 -7.02
CA ASP A 99 -5.47 -14.03 -6.16
C ASP A 99 -6.35 -13.00 -5.46
N PHE A 100 -5.78 -11.84 -5.12
CA PHE A 100 -6.47 -10.73 -4.48
C PHE A 100 -5.90 -9.39 -4.97
N SER A 101 -6.66 -8.33 -4.77
CA SER A 101 -6.26 -6.95 -4.99
C SER A 101 -6.52 -6.14 -3.73
N ILE A 102 -5.65 -5.19 -3.42
CA ILE A 102 -5.77 -4.35 -2.23
C ILE A 102 -5.71 -2.87 -2.56
N ASP A 103 -6.66 -2.13 -2.00
CA ASP A 103 -6.67 -0.69 -1.96
C ASP A 103 -5.93 -0.24 -0.68
N TYR A 104 -4.65 0.07 -0.84
CA TYR A 104 -3.80 0.55 0.24
C TYR A 104 -4.29 1.87 0.85
N THR A 105 -5.02 2.70 0.11
CA THR A 105 -5.48 4.00 0.60
C THR A 105 -6.67 3.82 1.53
N ASN A 106 -7.65 3.03 1.09
CA ASN A 106 -8.91 2.82 1.81
C ASN A 106 -8.90 1.58 2.72
N GLY A 107 -7.80 0.81 2.75
CA GLY A 107 -7.70 -0.40 3.54
C GLY A 107 -8.72 -1.47 3.12
N LYS A 108 -8.91 -1.68 1.81
CA LYS A 108 -9.89 -2.64 1.28
C LYS A 108 -9.24 -3.73 0.49
N ILE A 109 -9.62 -4.97 0.74
CA ILE A 109 -9.14 -6.14 0.00
C ILE A 109 -10.29 -6.77 -0.78
N THR A 110 -10.00 -7.15 -2.02
CA THR A 110 -10.96 -7.75 -2.94
C THR A 110 -10.37 -9.04 -3.49
N ARG A 111 -11.16 -10.11 -3.52
CA ARG A 111 -10.78 -11.35 -4.18
C ARG A 111 -10.79 -11.15 -5.69
N ILE A 112 -9.82 -11.74 -6.40
CA ILE A 112 -9.84 -11.78 -7.86
C ILE A 112 -10.55 -13.06 -8.30
N ASP A 113 -11.56 -12.93 -9.16
CA ASP A 113 -12.24 -14.09 -9.75
C ASP A 113 -11.29 -14.87 -10.65
N GLY A 114 -11.22 -16.18 -10.43
CA GLY A 114 -10.26 -17.08 -11.10
C GLY A 114 -8.94 -17.24 -10.35
N GLY A 115 -8.73 -16.53 -9.23
CA GLY A 115 -7.64 -16.77 -8.30
C GLY A 115 -7.80 -18.05 -7.49
N GLU A 116 -6.80 -18.38 -6.68
CA GLU A 116 -6.77 -19.59 -5.86
C GLU A 116 -7.54 -19.45 -4.54
N ILE A 117 -7.97 -18.24 -4.18
CA ILE A 117 -8.81 -17.97 -3.02
C ILE A 117 -10.25 -18.38 -3.37
N ALA A 118 -10.80 -19.36 -2.64
CA ALA A 118 -12.20 -19.75 -2.82
C ALA A 118 -13.14 -18.70 -2.21
N GLY A 119 -14.28 -18.47 -2.86
CA GLY A 119 -15.28 -17.55 -2.34
C GLY A 119 -15.87 -17.99 -1.00
N GLY A 120 -15.92 -17.06 -0.05
CA GLY A 120 -16.36 -17.33 1.32
C GLY A 120 -15.34 -18.08 2.17
N SER A 121 -14.09 -18.23 1.69
CA SER A 121 -13.02 -18.80 2.50
C SER A 121 -12.52 -17.80 3.54
N LYS A 122 -12.12 -18.34 4.70
CA LYS A 122 -11.37 -17.61 5.71
C LYS A 122 -9.92 -17.55 5.27
N THR A 123 -9.33 -16.37 5.42
CA THR A 123 -7.95 -16.07 5.05
C THR A 123 -7.31 -15.26 6.16
N ALA A 124 -6.06 -15.58 6.44
CA ALA A 124 -5.23 -14.87 7.37
C ALA A 124 -4.50 -13.73 6.64
N LEU A 125 -4.55 -12.54 7.20
CA LEU A 125 -3.94 -11.34 6.65
C LEU A 125 -2.90 -10.80 7.64
N TRP A 126 -1.73 -10.45 7.12
CA TRP A 126 -0.72 -9.69 7.85
C TRP A 126 -0.39 -8.43 7.07
N TYR A 127 -0.34 -7.28 7.74
CA TYR A 127 -0.01 -6.03 7.07
C TYR A 127 0.60 -5.00 8.02
N HIS A 128 1.31 -4.03 7.46
CA HIS A 128 1.66 -2.81 8.18
C HIS A 128 0.75 -1.68 7.73
N TYR A 129 0.42 -0.77 8.65
CA TYR A 129 -0.38 0.41 8.37
C TYR A 129 0.37 1.66 8.79
N TYR A 130 0.01 2.77 8.16
CA TYR A 130 0.49 4.08 8.52
C TYR A 130 -0.38 4.68 9.62
N THR A 131 0.24 5.18 10.68
CA THR A 131 -0.41 6.11 11.60
C THR A 131 -0.30 7.51 11.03
N LYS A 132 -1.45 8.15 10.79
CA LYS A 132 -1.52 9.57 10.41
C LYS A 132 -1.31 10.43 11.65
N TYR A 133 -0.48 11.45 11.50
CA TYR A 133 -0.27 12.47 12.52
C TYR A 133 -1.15 13.68 12.21
N ASN A 134 -1.53 14.42 13.26
CA ASN A 134 -2.34 15.62 13.12
C ASN A 134 -1.47 16.87 13.14
N GLU A 135 -1.69 17.75 12.18
CA GLU A 135 -1.09 19.08 12.15
C GLU A 135 -1.54 19.88 13.39
N ASN A 136 -0.65 20.71 13.93
CA ASN A 136 -0.80 21.47 15.19
C ASN A 136 -0.84 20.63 16.48
N THR A 137 -0.83 19.30 16.39
CA THR A 137 -0.71 18.42 17.57
C THR A 137 0.61 17.66 17.56
N ASP A 138 0.91 17.01 16.43
CA ASP A 138 2.04 16.12 16.29
C ASP A 138 3.17 16.71 15.41
N PHE A 139 2.82 17.57 14.46
CA PHE A 139 3.78 18.30 13.61
C PHE A 139 3.27 19.70 13.27
N MET A 140 4.18 20.56 12.82
CA MET A 140 3.90 21.91 12.32
C MET A 140 4.58 22.11 10.97
N VAL A 141 3.96 22.89 10.10
CA VAL A 141 4.52 23.33 8.81
C VAL A 141 4.70 24.85 8.90
N ASP A 142 5.87 25.34 8.49
CA ASP A 142 6.23 26.77 8.40
C ASP A 142 6.51 27.16 6.94
#